data_AF-A0A2W6PFX5-F1
#
_entry.id   AF-A0A2W6PFX5-F1
#
_cell.length_a   1.000
_cell.length_b   1.000
_cell.length_c   1.000
_cell.angle_alpha   90.00
_cell.angle_beta   90.00
_cell.angle_gamma   90.00
#
_symmetry.space_group_name_H-M   'P 1'
#
loop_
_entity.id
_entity.type
_entity.pdbx_description
1 polymer ?
#
loop_
_entity_poly.entity_id
_entity_poly.type
_entity_poly.pdbx_seq_one_letter_code
_entity_poly.pdbx_strand_id
1 'polypeptide(L)'
;MSTEELNNPLDALDFDSASSHEKQEALRQIIELHDPELTRRVLSLGMCTEEEDLVRIEAWRALGMAGASPLLDTIREAAGQLVRNVEEDEDVQIYALMTLALLPVTEAEIELARNVIESDAYILLQSAAFAVIKANKQLPQAVRVLESLQSHPEFGAAATRELHSISGREEQ
;
A
#
# COMPACT_ATOMS: atom_id res chain seq x y z
N MET A 1 23.39 14.95 28.23
CA MET A 1 22.92 14.23 27.05
C MET A 1 21.73 15.00 26.53
N SER A 2 21.95 15.84 25.53
CA SER A 2 20.87 16.56 24.87
C SER A 2 20.17 15.54 23.97
N THR A 3 18.88 15.30 24.22
CA THR A 3 18.00 14.68 23.24
C THR A 3 17.96 15.62 22.05
N GLU A 4 18.64 15.27 20.97
CA GLU A 4 18.25 15.77 19.65
C GLU A 4 16.79 15.35 19.48
N GLU A 5 15.87 16.31 19.63
CA GLU A 5 14.61 16.24 18.92
C GLU A 5 15.02 16.07 17.46
N LEU A 6 14.87 14.85 16.93
CA LEU A 6 14.91 14.63 15.49
C LEU A 6 13.82 15.52 14.92
N ASN A 7 14.18 16.74 14.53
CA ASN A 7 13.34 17.60 13.71
C ASN A 7 12.97 16.74 12.52
N ASN A 8 11.70 16.33 12.48
CA ASN A 8 11.20 15.60 11.34
C ASN A 8 11.37 16.54 10.14
N PRO A 9 12.12 16.18 9.08
CA PRO A 9 12.36 17.07 7.94
C PRO A 9 11.04 17.60 7.31
N LEU A 10 9.93 16.93 7.61
CA LEU A 10 8.56 17.25 7.20
C LEU A 10 7.91 18.37 8.01
N ASP A 11 8.35 18.62 9.25
CA ASP A 11 7.82 19.72 10.07
C ASP A 11 8.32 21.09 9.58
N ALA A 12 9.44 21.09 8.85
CA ALA A 12 10.05 22.29 8.28
C ALA A 12 9.71 22.50 6.79
N LEU A 13 9.21 21.48 6.09
CA LEU A 13 8.89 21.58 4.67
C LEU A 13 7.47 22.11 4.47
N ASP A 14 7.36 23.27 3.83
CA ASP A 14 6.10 23.77 3.29
C ASP A 14 5.82 23.07 1.96
N PHE A 15 4.98 22.03 2.00
CA PHE A 15 4.61 21.24 0.82
C PHE A 15 3.90 22.06 -0.27
N ASP A 16 3.31 23.22 0.06
CA ASP A 16 2.63 24.04 -0.94
C ASP A 16 3.62 24.81 -1.82
N SER A 17 4.82 25.11 -1.30
CA SER A 17 5.85 25.90 -2.00
C SER A 17 7.10 25.10 -2.37
N ALA A 18 7.28 23.90 -1.84
CA ALA A 18 8.38 23.00 -2.16
C ALA A 18 8.33 22.51 -3.62
N SER A 19 9.50 22.30 -4.22
CA SER A 19 9.61 21.63 -5.50
C SER A 19 9.30 20.13 -5.39
N SER A 20 8.85 19.50 -6.48
CA SER A 20 8.54 18.07 -6.54
C SER A 20 9.71 17.19 -6.08
N HIS A 21 10.94 17.58 -6.40
CA HIS A 21 12.15 16.88 -5.94
C HIS A 21 12.33 16.97 -4.41
N GLU A 22 12.10 18.14 -3.81
CA GLU A 22 12.18 18.30 -2.35
C GLU A 22 11.09 17.51 -1.64
N LYS A 23 9.87 17.48 -2.19
CA LYS A 23 8.77 16.66 -1.67
C LYS A 23 9.14 15.18 -1.70
N GLN A 24 9.62 14.68 -2.84
CA GLN A 24 10.05 13.29 -2.97
C GLN A 24 11.13 12.94 -1.95
N GLU A 25 12.18 13.77 -1.81
CA GLU A 25 13.25 13.50 -0.86
C GLU A 25 12.74 13.49 0.58
N ALA A 26 11.88 14.44 0.97
CA ALA A 26 11.31 14.49 2.30
C ALA A 26 10.43 13.26 2.60
N LEU A 27 9.58 12.86 1.65
CA LEU A 27 8.78 11.64 1.76
C LEU A 27 9.66 10.39 1.89
N ARG A 28 10.83 10.37 1.24
CA ARG A 28 11.75 9.23 1.32
C ARG A 28 12.36 9.01 2.69
N GLN A 29 12.48 10.07 3.48
CA GLN A 29 13.04 10.03 4.83
C GLN A 29 12.03 9.53 5.88
N ILE A 30 10.76 9.33 5.51
CA ILE A 30 9.75 8.76 6.40
C ILE A 30 10.03 7.27 6.62
N ILE A 31 10.37 6.93 7.86
CA ILE A 31 10.55 5.54 8.31
C ILE A 31 9.41 5.06 9.22
N GLU A 32 8.68 5.99 9.84
CA GLU A 32 7.52 5.73 10.70
C GLU A 32 6.52 6.88 10.56
N LEU A 33 5.21 6.58 10.62
CA LEU A 33 4.16 7.58 10.42
C LEU A 33 3.05 7.43 11.47
N HIS A 34 3.29 7.97 12.66
CA HIS A 34 2.33 7.93 13.79
C HIS A 34 1.57 9.24 13.98
N ASP A 35 2.18 10.38 13.60
CA ASP A 35 1.55 11.69 13.78
C ASP A 35 0.33 11.82 12.83
N PRO A 36 -0.89 12.03 13.35
CA PRO A 36 -2.08 12.04 12.52
C PRO A 36 -2.15 13.22 11.56
N GLU A 37 -1.55 14.36 11.91
CA GLU A 37 -1.55 15.54 11.07
C GLU A 37 -0.61 15.38 9.89
N LEU A 38 0.62 14.91 10.14
CA LEU A 38 1.56 14.53 9.11
C LEU A 38 1.01 13.41 8.22
N THR A 39 0.40 12.39 8.81
CA THR A 39 -0.26 11.31 8.06
C THR A 39 -1.30 11.87 7.10
N ARG A 40 -2.14 12.81 7.55
CA ARG A 40 -3.16 13.45 6.73
C ARG A 40 -2.56 14.26 5.59
N ARG A 41 -1.44 14.96 5.83
CA ARG A 41 -0.73 15.71 4.79
C ARG A 41 -0.14 14.79 3.72
N VAL A 42 0.54 13.72 4.14
CA VAL A 42 1.08 12.71 3.22
C VAL A 42 -0.05 12.07 2.41
N LEU A 43 -1.17 11.72 3.06
CA LEU A 43 -2.35 11.22 2.35
C LEU A 43 -2.93 12.21 1.35
N SER A 44 -2.98 13.50 1.71
CA SER A 44 -3.46 14.55 0.83
C SER A 44 -2.58 14.70 -0.41
N LEU A 45 -1.25 14.58 -0.26
CA LEU A 45 -0.31 14.55 -1.40
C LEU A 45 -0.57 13.35 -2.30
N GLY A 46 -0.69 12.14 -1.73
CA GLY A 46 -0.95 10.92 -2.51
C GLY A 46 -2.27 10.95 -3.30
N MET A 47 -3.26 11.70 -2.81
CA MET A 47 -4.58 11.86 -3.44
C MET A 47 -4.68 13.08 -4.36
N CYS A 48 -3.68 13.96 -4.42
CA CYS A 48 -3.74 15.19 -5.20
C CYS A 48 -3.46 14.93 -6.68
N THR A 49 -4.48 14.93 -7.53
CA THR A 49 -4.33 14.69 -8.98
C THR A 49 -3.64 15.82 -9.73
N GLU A 50 -3.42 16.97 -9.10
CA GLU A 50 -2.63 18.09 -9.65
C GLU A 50 -1.13 17.97 -9.33
N GLU A 51 -0.76 17.05 -8.42
CA GLU A 51 0.62 16.79 -8.02
C GLU A 51 1.31 15.82 -9.00
N GLU A 52 2.63 15.89 -9.13
CA GLU A 52 3.39 14.95 -9.95
C GLU A 52 3.24 13.50 -9.45
N ASP A 53 3.02 12.56 -10.37
CA ASP A 53 2.82 11.14 -10.03
C ASP A 53 3.98 10.56 -9.22
N LEU A 54 5.22 10.99 -9.48
CA LEU A 54 6.39 10.58 -8.68
C LEU A 54 6.29 11.02 -7.21
N VAL A 55 5.75 12.21 -6.93
CA VAL A 55 5.51 12.66 -5.54
C VAL A 55 4.39 11.83 -4.92
N ARG A 56 3.30 11.58 -5.67
CA ARG A 56 2.17 10.78 -5.22
C ARG A 56 2.58 9.35 -4.88
N ILE A 57 3.41 8.75 -5.73
CA ILE A 57 4.03 7.42 -5.53
C ILE A 57 4.85 7.38 -4.23
N GLU A 58 5.71 8.38 -4.00
CA GLU A 58 6.50 8.45 -2.77
C GLU A 58 5.62 8.67 -1.53
N ALA A 59 4.51 9.39 -1.67
CA ALA A 59 3.54 9.57 -0.60
C ALA A 59 2.86 8.25 -0.23
N TRP A 60 2.42 7.47 -1.22
CA TRP A 60 1.88 6.13 -0.99
C TRP A 60 2.89 5.19 -0.34
N ARG A 61 4.14 5.23 -0.80
CA ARG A 61 5.23 4.48 -0.18
C ARG A 61 5.39 4.83 1.31
N ALA A 62 5.40 6.12 1.63
CA ALA A 62 5.50 6.59 3.00
C ALA A 62 4.28 6.18 3.87
N LEU A 63 3.07 6.19 3.30
CA LEU A 63 1.86 5.71 3.99
C LEU A 63 1.95 4.23 4.38
N GLY A 64 2.82 3.43 3.74
CA GLY A 64 3.12 2.06 4.16
C GLY A 64 3.68 1.97 5.59
N MET A 65 4.18 3.07 6.15
CA MET A 65 4.70 3.18 7.52
C MET A 65 3.63 3.55 8.55
N ALA A 66 2.35 3.67 8.13
CA ALA A 66 1.24 4.14 8.96
C ALA A 66 0.48 3.01 9.69
N GLY A 67 1.10 1.84 9.90
CA GLY A 67 0.42 0.64 10.42
C GLY A 67 -0.24 0.81 11.80
N ALA A 68 0.22 1.77 12.61
CA ALA A 68 -0.35 2.11 13.91
C ALA A 68 -1.10 3.47 13.93
N SER A 69 -1.26 4.11 12.77
CA SER A 69 -1.90 5.43 12.68
C SER A 69 -3.39 5.33 12.99
N PRO A 70 -3.99 6.31 13.70
CA PRO A 70 -5.44 6.38 13.88
C PRO A 70 -6.20 6.66 12.58
N LEU A 71 -5.50 6.99 11.49
CA LEU A 71 -6.10 7.23 10.16
C LEU A 71 -6.08 6.00 9.25
N LEU A 72 -5.76 4.81 9.78
CA LEU A 72 -5.59 3.59 9.00
C LEU A 72 -6.80 3.27 8.10
N ASP A 73 -8.02 3.43 8.60
CA ASP A 73 -9.23 3.18 7.81
C ASP A 73 -9.37 4.18 6.66
N THR A 74 -9.04 5.46 6.90
CA THR A 74 -9.03 6.50 5.85
C THR A 74 -7.98 6.21 4.78
N ILE A 75 -6.80 5.71 5.16
CA ILE A 75 -5.75 5.34 4.21
C ILE A 75 -6.20 4.16 3.34
N ARG A 76 -6.81 3.13 3.94
CA ARG A 76 -7.33 1.97 3.20
C ARG A 76 -8.44 2.36 2.23
N GLU A 77 -9.37 3.21 2.68
CA GLU A 77 -10.45 3.71 1.83
C GLU A 77 -9.90 4.48 0.62
N ALA A 78 -8.97 5.40 0.86
CA ALA A 78 -8.30 6.17 -0.19
C ALA A 78 -7.54 5.28 -1.18
N ALA A 79 -6.78 4.28 -0.70
CA ALA A 79 -6.09 3.32 -1.56
C ALA A 79 -7.11 2.57 -2.44
N GLY A 80 -8.22 2.13 -1.84
CA GLY A 80 -9.29 1.48 -2.56
C GLY A 80 -9.99 2.38 -3.59
N GLN A 81 -10.02 3.69 -3.38
CA GLN A 81 -10.56 4.63 -4.37
C GLN A 81 -9.64 4.72 -5.59
N LEU A 82 -8.32 4.86 -5.39
CA LEU A 82 -7.35 4.94 -6.48
C LEU A 82 -7.31 3.65 -7.31
N VAL A 83 -7.25 2.49 -6.64
CA VAL A 83 -7.19 1.18 -7.31
C VAL A 83 -8.43 0.90 -8.17
N ARG A 84 -9.59 1.48 -7.82
CA ARG A 84 -10.83 1.33 -8.60
C ARG A 84 -10.96 2.37 -9.72
N ASN A 85 -10.13 3.42 -9.73
CA ASN A 85 -10.21 4.46 -10.72
C ASN A 85 -9.44 4.08 -11.98
N VAL A 86 -10.13 3.67 -13.04
CA VAL A 86 -9.53 3.25 -14.32
C VAL A 86 -8.80 4.36 -15.07
N GLU A 87 -9.02 5.63 -14.70
CA GLU A 87 -8.33 6.78 -15.28
C GLU A 87 -7.07 7.19 -14.48
N GLU A 88 -6.83 6.55 -13.33
CA GLU A 88 -5.64 6.80 -12.51
C GLU A 88 -4.39 6.23 -13.17
N ASP A 89 -3.24 6.85 -12.91
CA ASP A 89 -1.96 6.34 -13.33
C ASP A 89 -1.67 4.96 -12.70
N GLU A 90 -1.27 3.99 -13.54
CA GLU A 90 -1.09 2.60 -13.11
C GLU A 90 -0.01 2.46 -12.03
N ASP A 91 1.06 3.27 -12.06
CA ASP A 91 2.11 3.22 -11.05
C ASP A 91 1.58 3.74 -9.71
N VAL A 92 0.74 4.78 -9.70
CA VAL A 92 0.07 5.26 -8.49
C VAL A 92 -0.85 4.17 -7.90
N GLN A 93 -1.63 3.47 -8.75
CA GLN A 93 -2.46 2.35 -8.30
C GLN A 93 -1.64 1.19 -7.73
N ILE A 94 -0.53 0.84 -8.40
CA ILE A 94 0.42 -0.19 -7.93
C ILE A 94 0.95 0.17 -6.55
N TYR A 95 1.38 1.42 -6.34
CA TYR A 95 1.90 1.84 -5.05
C TYR A 95 0.82 1.89 -3.97
N ALA A 96 -0.43 2.25 -4.28
CA ALA A 96 -1.54 2.14 -3.34
C ALA A 96 -1.77 0.67 -2.89
N LEU A 97 -1.69 -0.30 -3.81
CA LEU A 97 -1.73 -1.73 -3.45
C LEU A 97 -0.51 -2.16 -2.63
N MET A 98 0.69 -1.69 -2.97
CA MET A 98 1.89 -1.98 -2.19
C MET A 98 1.79 -1.43 -0.77
N THR A 99 1.18 -0.25 -0.58
CA THR A 99 0.85 0.29 0.74
C THR A 99 -0.07 -0.65 1.50
N LEU A 100 -1.15 -1.14 0.87
CA LEU A 100 -2.05 -2.11 1.51
C LEU A 100 -1.35 -3.43 1.89
N ALA A 101 -0.33 -3.85 1.14
CA ALA A 101 0.45 -5.04 1.49
C ALA A 101 1.31 -4.86 2.75
N LEU A 102 1.62 -3.62 3.15
CA LEU A 102 2.43 -3.29 4.33
C LEU A 102 1.58 -2.98 5.57
N LEU A 103 0.33 -2.58 5.36
CA LEU A 103 -0.57 -2.20 6.42
C LEU A 103 -1.34 -3.41 6.96
N PRO A 104 -1.82 -3.37 8.22
CA PRO A 104 -2.91 -4.24 8.61
C PRO A 104 -4.07 -3.98 7.63
N VAL A 105 -4.74 -5.02 7.15
CA VAL A 105 -5.91 -4.90 6.28
C VAL A 105 -7.08 -5.71 6.79
N THR A 106 -8.25 -5.46 6.21
CA THR A 106 -9.50 -6.18 6.50
C THR A 106 -9.88 -7.08 5.32
N GLU A 107 -11.01 -7.78 5.46
CA GLU A 107 -11.59 -8.56 4.36
C GLU A 107 -11.87 -7.71 3.11
N ALA A 108 -12.18 -6.42 3.28
CA ALA A 108 -12.51 -5.53 2.17
C ALA A 108 -11.32 -5.32 1.22
N GLU A 109 -10.11 -5.15 1.75
CA GLU A 109 -8.91 -4.99 0.92
C GLU A 109 -8.47 -6.31 0.27
N ILE A 110 -8.73 -7.45 0.92
CA ILE A 110 -8.50 -8.77 0.31
C ILE A 110 -9.43 -8.97 -0.89
N GLU A 111 -10.70 -8.61 -0.76
CA GLU A 111 -11.66 -8.70 -1.86
C GLU A 111 -11.34 -7.69 -2.99
N LEU A 112 -10.89 -6.48 -2.64
CA LEU A 112 -10.36 -5.52 -3.63
C LEU A 112 -9.22 -6.14 -4.44
N ALA A 113 -8.22 -6.70 -3.77
CA ALA A 113 -7.07 -7.34 -4.43
C ALA A 113 -7.50 -8.52 -5.32
N ARG A 114 -8.44 -9.35 -4.84
CA ARG A 114 -9.00 -10.44 -5.63
C ARG A 114 -9.65 -9.92 -6.93
N ASN A 115 -10.48 -8.88 -6.83
CA ASN A 115 -11.15 -8.30 -7.98
C ASN A 115 -10.16 -7.76 -9.02
N VAL A 116 -9.05 -7.17 -8.59
CA VAL A 116 -7.98 -6.72 -9.49
C VAL A 116 -7.35 -7.91 -10.22
N ILE A 117 -7.03 -9.00 -9.52
CA ILE A 117 -6.42 -10.21 -10.13
C ILE A 117 -7.36 -10.86 -11.15
N GLU A 118 -8.65 -10.91 -10.86
CA GLU A 118 -9.67 -11.53 -11.73
C GLU A 118 -10.07 -10.62 -12.91
N SER A 119 -9.63 -9.36 -12.93
CA SER A 119 -9.90 -8.40 -14.01
C SER A 119 -8.91 -8.51 -15.17
N ASP A 120 -9.10 -7.70 -16.22
CA ASP A 120 -8.19 -7.53 -17.35
C ASP A 120 -7.10 -6.46 -17.10
N ALA A 121 -6.90 -6.06 -15.84
CA ALA A 121 -5.85 -5.13 -15.43
C ALA A 121 -4.45 -5.54 -15.90
N TYR A 122 -3.59 -4.55 -16.06
CA TYR A 122 -2.18 -4.76 -16.36
C TYR A 122 -1.51 -5.71 -15.36
N ILE A 123 -0.65 -6.60 -15.84
CA ILE A 123 -0.09 -7.71 -15.05
C ILE A 123 0.71 -7.24 -13.82
N LEU A 124 1.32 -6.04 -13.86
CA LEU A 124 2.01 -5.50 -12.69
C LEU A 124 1.02 -5.05 -11.61
N LEU A 125 -0.13 -4.51 -11.99
CA LEU A 125 -1.21 -4.17 -11.05
C LEU A 125 -1.80 -5.44 -10.41
N GLN A 126 -2.05 -6.47 -11.20
CA GLN A 126 -2.46 -7.79 -10.69
C GLN A 126 -1.41 -8.39 -9.76
N SER A 127 -0.12 -8.22 -10.06
CA SER A 127 0.99 -8.69 -9.21
C SER A 127 1.05 -7.95 -7.88
N ALA A 128 0.80 -6.64 -7.87
CA ALA A 128 0.70 -5.85 -6.65
C ALA A 128 -0.50 -6.29 -5.79
N ALA A 129 -1.65 -6.57 -6.43
CA ALA A 129 -2.82 -7.11 -5.74
C ALA A 129 -2.54 -8.51 -5.13
N PHE A 130 -1.84 -9.38 -5.87
CA PHE A 130 -1.41 -10.67 -5.33
C PHE A 130 -0.47 -10.52 -4.13
N ALA A 131 0.36 -9.48 -4.10
CA ALA A 131 1.21 -9.18 -2.95
C ALA A 131 0.39 -8.84 -1.69
N VAL A 132 -0.74 -8.13 -1.82
CA VAL A 132 -1.67 -7.86 -0.69
C VAL A 132 -2.17 -9.16 -0.09
N ILE A 133 -2.63 -10.10 -0.92
CA ILE A 133 -3.14 -11.40 -0.45
C ILE A 133 -2.02 -12.19 0.25
N LYS A 134 -0.84 -12.27 -0.38
CA LYS A 134 0.31 -12.98 0.15
C LYS A 134 0.80 -12.43 1.50
N ALA A 135 0.79 -11.11 1.66
CA ALA A 135 1.19 -10.47 2.91
C ALA A 135 0.21 -10.77 4.06
N ASN A 136 -1.03 -11.14 3.74
CA ASN A 136 -2.13 -11.23 4.70
C ASN A 136 -2.70 -12.64 4.90
N LYS A 137 -1.87 -13.68 4.70
CA LYS A 137 -2.24 -15.10 4.83
C LYS A 137 -2.75 -15.54 6.21
N GLN A 138 -2.57 -14.72 7.24
CA GLN A 138 -3.19 -14.91 8.55
C GLN A 138 -4.71 -14.74 8.53
N LEU A 139 -5.25 -14.04 7.51
CA LEU A 139 -6.68 -13.85 7.36
C LEU A 139 -7.29 -15.06 6.62
N PRO A 140 -8.36 -15.67 7.14
CA PRO A 140 -9.02 -16.79 6.47
C PRO A 140 -9.47 -16.46 5.03
N GLN A 141 -9.88 -15.23 4.78
CA GLN A 141 -10.27 -14.80 3.43
C GLN A 141 -9.09 -14.82 2.45
N ALA A 142 -7.89 -14.40 2.88
CA ALA A 142 -6.71 -14.42 2.02
C ALA A 142 -6.35 -15.86 1.62
N VAL A 143 -6.48 -16.81 2.55
CA VAL A 143 -6.29 -18.25 2.28
C VAL A 143 -7.29 -18.75 1.24
N ARG A 144 -8.59 -18.44 1.40
CA ARG A 144 -9.62 -18.83 0.41
C ARG A 144 -9.34 -18.27 -0.97
N VAL A 145 -8.88 -17.02 -1.06
CA VAL A 145 -8.50 -16.43 -2.35
C VAL A 145 -7.32 -17.21 -2.95
N LEU A 146 -6.28 -17.51 -2.18
CA LEU A 146 -5.16 -18.34 -2.66
C LEU A 146 -5.62 -19.72 -3.14
N GLU A 147 -6.54 -20.37 -2.42
CA GLU A 147 -7.12 -21.66 -2.83
C GLU A 147 -7.80 -21.56 -4.19
N SER A 148 -8.58 -20.50 -4.41
CA SER A 148 -9.27 -20.24 -5.68
C SER A 148 -8.31 -19.93 -6.84
N LEU A 149 -7.16 -19.33 -6.54
CA LEU A 149 -6.17 -18.93 -7.53
C LEU A 149 -5.28 -20.07 -8.00
N GLN A 150 -5.30 -21.26 -7.40
CA GLN A 150 -4.41 -22.39 -7.76
C GLN A 150 -4.48 -22.81 -9.25
N SER A 151 -5.63 -22.58 -9.91
CA SER A 151 -5.82 -22.84 -11.34
C SER A 151 -5.61 -21.62 -12.22
N HIS A 152 -5.30 -20.46 -11.65
CA HIS A 152 -5.06 -19.22 -12.40
C HIS A 152 -3.80 -19.37 -13.28
N PRO A 153 -3.83 -18.98 -14.56
CA PRO A 153 -2.72 -19.16 -15.49
C PRO A 153 -1.43 -18.48 -14.99
N GLU A 154 -1.53 -17.23 -14.55
CA GLU A 154 -0.37 -16.45 -14.09
C GLU A 154 0.01 -16.72 -12.61
N PHE A 155 -0.99 -16.83 -11.72
CA PHE A 155 -0.77 -16.84 -10.27
C PHE A 155 -0.89 -18.23 -9.62
N GLY A 156 -1.33 -19.27 -10.33
CA GLY A 156 -1.65 -20.57 -9.72
C GLY A 156 -0.46 -21.30 -9.10
N ALA A 157 0.70 -21.25 -9.76
CA ALA A 157 1.93 -21.79 -9.20
C ALA A 157 2.38 -21.01 -7.94
N ALA A 158 2.23 -19.68 -7.95
CA ALA A 158 2.55 -18.85 -6.79
C ALA A 158 1.58 -19.11 -5.63
N ALA A 159 0.28 -19.15 -5.89
CA ALA A 159 -0.76 -19.41 -4.90
C ALA A 159 -0.56 -20.76 -4.21
N THR A 160 -0.27 -21.80 -4.99
CA THR A 160 0.06 -23.13 -4.46
C THR A 160 1.24 -23.07 -3.49
N ARG A 161 2.35 -22.40 -3.85
CA ARG A 161 3.51 -22.28 -2.95
C ARG A 161 3.17 -21.54 -1.66
N GLU A 162 2.39 -20.47 -1.76
CA GLU A 162 1.99 -19.69 -0.58
C GLU A 162 1.13 -20.51 0.38
N LEU A 163 0.21 -21.34 -0.11
CA LEU A 163 -0.60 -22.24 0.72
C LEU A 163 0.26 -23.27 1.46
N HIS A 164 1.22 -23.91 0.77
CA HIS A 164 2.13 -24.86 1.43
C HIS A 164 2.97 -24.21 2.53
N SER A 165 3.34 -22.93 2.38
CA SER A 165 4.09 -22.21 3.40
C SER A 165 3.29 -21.96 4.69
N ILE A 166 1.96 -22.04 4.63
CA ILE A 166 1.08 -21.92 5.80
C ILE A 166 1.07 -23.25 6.54
N SER A 167 0.81 -24.36 5.85
CA SER A 167 0.78 -25.71 6.44
C SER A 167 2.11 -26.09 7.11
N GLY A 168 3.25 -25.70 6.52
CA GLY A 168 4.57 -25.95 7.11
C GLY A 168 4.87 -25.16 8.40
N ARG A 169 4.04 -24.18 8.79
CA ARG A 169 4.14 -23.48 10.09
C ARG A 169 3.42 -24.21 11.22
N GLU A 170 2.45 -25.08 10.92
CA GLU A 170 1.69 -25.83 11.91
C GLU A 170 2.45 -27.09 12.40
N GLU A 171 3.54 -27.46 11.73
CA GLU A 171 4.37 -28.63 12.03
C GLU A 171 5.66 -28.31 12.82
N GLN A 172 5.82 -27.09 13.34
CA GLN A 172 6.97 -26.65 14.17
C GLN A 172 6.53 -26.19 15.56
#